data_AF-A0A132NLS2-F1
#
_entry.id   AF-A0A132NLS2-F1
#
_cell.length_a   1.000
_cell.length_b   1.000
_cell.length_c   1.000
_cell.angle_alpha   90.00
_cell.angle_beta   90.00
_cell.angle_gamma   90.00
#
_symmetry.space_group_name_H-M   'P 1'
#
loop_
_entity.id
_entity.type
_entity.pdbx_description
1 polymer ?
#
loop_
_entity_poly.entity_id
_entity_poly.type
_entity_poly.pdbx_seq_one_letter_code
_entity_poly.pdbx_strand_id
1 'polypeptide(L)'
;VADKVGQLFVTYAFGDRADTADPADVAENRKRHGVDNAQQLIDRYRLGGIVYFTWSRNLRQPTQIAELSNGLQRAALGRPGGIPLLISIDQEQGVVNRLGALATQFPGAMPLGAGGSFGDALTAARITGSELRALGVNQNYAPVADVNVNPANPVIGVRSFGADPALAARLTAAQVRGYQEPAPHGAGVAAT
;
A
#
# COMPACT_ATOMS: atom_id res chain seq x y z
N VAL A 1 -25.25 11.41 3.43
CA VAL A 1 -24.44 11.14 4.65
C VAL A 1 -23.70 9.81 4.51
N ALA A 2 -24.38 8.71 4.13
CA ALA A 2 -23.76 7.39 3.97
C ALA A 2 -22.49 7.38 3.08
N ASP A 3 -22.50 8.02 1.90
CA ASP A 3 -21.30 8.07 1.04
C ASP A 3 -20.11 8.74 1.75
N LYS A 4 -20.35 9.87 2.44
CA LYS A 4 -19.30 10.58 3.20
C LYS A 4 -18.72 9.72 4.32
N VAL A 5 -19.55 8.93 4.99
CA VAL A 5 -19.09 8.01 6.04
C VAL A 5 -18.23 6.91 5.42
N GLY A 6 -18.67 6.29 4.33
CA GLY A 6 -17.91 5.24 3.64
C GLY A 6 -16.52 5.70 3.19
N GLN A 7 -16.39 6.96 2.77
CA GLN A 7 -15.10 7.55 2.39
C GLN A 7 -14.07 7.67 3.53
N LEU A 8 -14.49 7.52 4.80
CA LEU A 8 -13.59 7.51 5.94
C LEU A 8 -13.02 6.12 6.26
N PHE A 9 -13.45 5.08 5.53
CA PHE A 9 -13.04 3.71 5.79
C PHE A 9 -12.16 3.14 4.68
N VAL A 10 -11.06 2.54 5.13
CA VAL A 10 -10.21 1.65 4.36
C VAL A 10 -10.30 0.27 5.00
N THR A 11 -10.48 -0.77 4.20
CA THR A 11 -10.51 -2.17 4.66
C THR A 11 -9.76 -3.06 3.66
N TYR A 12 -9.65 -4.34 3.92
CA TYR A 12 -9.19 -5.34 2.95
C TYR A 12 -10.38 -6.15 2.44
N ALA A 13 -10.15 -6.92 1.38
CA ALA A 13 -11.04 -7.96 0.89
C ALA A 13 -10.19 -9.15 0.41
N PHE A 14 -10.71 -10.37 0.56
CA PHE A 14 -10.05 -11.57 0.08
C PHE A 14 -10.24 -11.73 -1.43
N GLY A 15 -9.18 -12.14 -2.11
CA GLY A 15 -9.18 -12.59 -3.50
C GLY A 15 -8.25 -11.84 -4.43
N ASP A 16 -7.96 -12.48 -5.56
CA ASP A 16 -7.06 -11.99 -6.60
C ASP A 16 -7.77 -11.16 -7.68
N ARG A 17 -9.11 -11.02 -7.59
CA ARG A 17 -9.94 -10.18 -8.45
C ARG A 17 -11.00 -9.44 -7.63
N ALA A 18 -11.44 -8.28 -8.11
CA ALA A 18 -12.48 -7.49 -7.44
C ALA A 18 -13.81 -8.26 -7.36
N ASP A 19 -14.07 -9.10 -8.35
CA ASP A 19 -15.23 -9.97 -8.52
C ASP A 19 -14.90 -11.44 -8.22
N THR A 20 -13.93 -11.72 -7.34
CA THR A 20 -13.55 -13.11 -7.03
C THR A 20 -14.78 -14.00 -6.77
N ALA A 21 -14.73 -15.20 -7.35
CA ALA A 21 -15.71 -16.25 -7.17
C ALA A 21 -15.08 -17.51 -6.54
N ASP A 22 -13.82 -17.43 -6.11
CA ASP A 22 -13.16 -18.53 -5.41
C ASP A 22 -13.92 -18.84 -4.11
N PRO A 23 -14.36 -20.09 -3.88
CA PRO A 23 -15.18 -20.43 -2.71
C PRO A 23 -14.53 -20.10 -1.36
N ALA A 24 -13.20 -20.17 -1.26
CA ALA A 24 -12.49 -19.87 -0.02
C ALA A 24 -12.41 -18.36 0.22
N ASP A 25 -12.18 -17.55 -0.83
CA ASP A 25 -12.26 -16.09 -0.73
C ASP A 25 -13.68 -15.63 -0.37
N VAL A 26 -14.70 -16.19 -1.04
CA VAL A 26 -16.11 -15.86 -0.79
C VAL A 26 -16.50 -16.20 0.65
N ALA A 27 -16.08 -17.37 1.16
CA ALA A 27 -16.36 -17.75 2.55
C ALA A 27 -15.75 -16.76 3.54
N GLU A 28 -14.49 -16.35 3.34
CA GLU A 28 -13.82 -15.37 4.21
C GLU A 28 -14.44 -13.97 4.09
N ASN A 29 -14.77 -13.51 2.89
CA ASN A 29 -15.45 -12.23 2.68
C ASN A 29 -16.83 -12.20 3.33
N ARG A 30 -17.62 -13.28 3.22
CA ARG A 30 -18.93 -13.39 3.89
C ARG A 30 -18.77 -13.34 5.40
N LYS A 31 -17.83 -14.10 5.94
CA LYS A 31 -17.55 -14.15 7.37
C LYS A 31 -17.11 -12.79 7.91
N ARG A 32 -16.28 -12.06 7.17
CA ARG A 32 -15.67 -10.81 7.64
C ARG A 32 -16.51 -9.57 7.35
N HIS A 33 -17.22 -9.55 6.23
CA HIS A 33 -17.87 -8.36 5.69
C HIS A 33 -19.34 -8.55 5.28
N GLY A 34 -19.84 -9.79 5.24
CA GLY A 34 -21.22 -10.10 4.86
C GLY A 34 -21.53 -9.92 3.37
N VAL A 35 -20.51 -9.98 2.51
CA VAL A 35 -20.60 -9.92 1.04
C VAL A 35 -19.63 -10.93 0.41
N ASP A 36 -19.77 -11.20 -0.88
CA ASP A 36 -18.99 -12.27 -1.54
C ASP A 36 -17.59 -11.80 -1.96
N ASN A 37 -17.44 -10.54 -2.36
CA ASN A 37 -16.21 -10.02 -2.93
C ASN A 37 -16.05 -8.50 -2.77
N ALA A 38 -14.90 -7.98 -3.18
CA ALA A 38 -14.53 -6.58 -3.02
C ALA A 38 -15.46 -5.63 -3.79
N GLN A 39 -15.95 -6.01 -4.97
CA GLN A 39 -16.90 -5.20 -5.73
C GLN A 39 -18.20 -5.00 -4.93
N GLN A 40 -18.79 -6.07 -4.41
CA GLN A 40 -19.98 -5.97 -3.55
C GLN A 40 -19.70 -5.17 -2.27
N LEU A 41 -18.48 -5.30 -1.71
CA LEU A 41 -18.05 -4.55 -0.53
C LEU A 41 -18.05 -3.03 -0.79
N ILE A 42 -17.45 -2.61 -1.91
CA ILE A 42 -17.42 -1.22 -2.36
C ILE A 42 -18.83 -0.70 -2.63
N ASP A 43 -19.65 -1.49 -3.32
CA ASP A 43 -21.03 -1.13 -3.64
C ASP A 43 -21.88 -0.94 -2.37
N ARG A 44 -21.74 -1.84 -1.40
CA ARG A 44 -22.53 -1.84 -0.16
C ARG A 44 -22.12 -0.73 0.79
N TYR A 45 -20.82 -0.56 1.03
CA TYR A 45 -20.32 0.31 2.10
C TYR A 45 -19.75 1.64 1.60
N ARG A 46 -19.68 1.84 0.28
CA ARG A 46 -19.24 3.09 -0.35
C ARG A 46 -17.82 3.50 0.10
N LEU A 47 -16.94 2.51 0.20
CA LEU A 47 -15.59 2.62 0.79
C LEU A 47 -14.75 3.73 0.15
N GLY A 48 -13.89 4.34 0.96
CA GLY A 48 -12.85 5.26 0.52
C GLY A 48 -11.57 4.56 0.06
N GLY A 49 -11.31 3.35 0.56
CA GLY A 49 -10.15 2.60 0.11
C GLY A 49 -10.15 1.10 0.40
N ILE A 50 -9.22 0.42 -0.26
CA ILE A 50 -8.87 -0.99 -0.05
C ILE A 50 -7.36 -1.09 0.20
N VAL A 51 -6.95 -1.85 1.21
CA VAL A 51 -5.53 -2.17 1.48
C VAL A 51 -5.23 -3.63 1.12
N TYR A 52 -4.09 -3.85 0.46
CA TYR A 52 -3.64 -5.18 0.07
C TYR A 52 -2.76 -5.85 1.11
N PHE A 53 -2.96 -7.17 1.24
CA PHE A 53 -2.08 -8.04 1.99
C PHE A 53 -1.82 -9.35 1.23
N THR A 54 -0.70 -10.00 1.54
CA THR A 54 -0.38 -11.33 1.02
C THR A 54 -1.36 -12.38 1.55
N TRP A 55 -1.75 -12.30 2.83
CA TRP A 55 -2.66 -13.25 3.46
C TRP A 55 -4.11 -13.13 2.97
N SER A 56 -4.50 -12.01 2.38
CA SER A 56 -5.80 -11.83 1.71
C SER A 56 -5.77 -12.24 0.24
N ARG A 57 -4.68 -12.87 -0.23
CA ARG A 57 -4.51 -13.41 -1.59
C ARG A 57 -4.59 -12.35 -2.70
N ASN A 58 -4.32 -11.08 -2.37
CA ASN A 58 -4.37 -10.00 -3.36
C ASN A 58 -3.13 -9.94 -4.27
N LEU A 59 -2.02 -10.54 -3.83
CA LEU A 59 -0.68 -10.31 -4.39
C LEU A 59 -0.05 -11.60 -4.95
N ARG A 60 -0.41 -11.99 -6.18
CA ARG A 60 0.11 -13.22 -6.82
C ARG A 60 1.15 -12.94 -7.89
N GLN A 61 0.86 -12.02 -8.81
CA GLN A 61 1.76 -11.60 -9.89
C GLN A 61 1.42 -10.18 -10.37
N PRO A 62 2.36 -9.44 -10.99
CA PRO A 62 2.14 -8.04 -11.35
C PRO A 62 0.90 -7.78 -12.20
N THR A 63 0.66 -8.59 -13.24
CA THR A 63 -0.52 -8.45 -14.12
C THR A 63 -1.83 -8.65 -13.38
N GLN A 64 -1.91 -9.66 -12.50
CA GLN A 64 -3.08 -9.93 -11.68
C GLN A 64 -3.37 -8.77 -10.71
N ILE A 65 -2.33 -8.21 -10.07
CA ILE A 65 -2.51 -7.10 -9.13
C ILE A 65 -3.04 -5.86 -9.88
N ALA A 66 -2.51 -5.58 -11.07
CA ALA A 66 -3.01 -4.49 -11.91
C ALA A 66 -4.48 -4.73 -12.34
N GLU A 67 -4.85 -5.97 -12.68
CA GLU A 67 -6.24 -6.34 -12.99
C GLU A 67 -7.18 -6.16 -11.79
N LEU A 68 -6.76 -6.59 -10.60
CA LEU A 68 -7.48 -6.38 -9.35
C LEU A 68 -7.70 -4.89 -9.11
N SER A 69 -6.63 -4.09 -9.12
CA SER A 69 -6.69 -2.64 -8.91
C SER A 69 -7.63 -1.95 -9.90
N ASN A 70 -7.55 -2.31 -11.19
CA ASN A 70 -8.46 -1.80 -12.21
C ASN A 70 -9.91 -2.23 -11.99
N GLY A 71 -10.15 -3.45 -11.51
CA GLY A 71 -11.48 -3.94 -11.13
C GLY A 71 -12.09 -3.15 -9.97
N LEU A 72 -11.29 -2.87 -8.94
CA LEU A 72 -11.73 -2.06 -7.79
C LEU A 72 -12.07 -0.63 -8.21
N GLN A 73 -11.23 -0.01 -9.05
CA GLN A 73 -11.52 1.34 -9.57
C GLN A 73 -12.79 1.34 -10.43
N ARG A 74 -13.01 0.34 -11.29
CA ARG A 74 -14.27 0.22 -12.06
C ARG A 74 -15.49 0.08 -11.14
N ALA A 75 -15.39 -0.72 -10.08
CA ALA A 75 -16.48 -0.87 -9.11
C ALA A 75 -16.80 0.46 -8.40
N ALA A 76 -15.77 1.21 -8.00
CA ALA A 76 -15.96 2.50 -7.32
C ALA A 76 -16.52 3.58 -8.25
N LEU A 77 -15.99 3.68 -9.48
CA LEU A 77 -16.35 4.70 -10.46
C LEU A 77 -17.66 4.41 -11.21
N GLY A 78 -18.05 3.14 -11.32
CA GLY A 78 -19.29 2.73 -12.00
C GLY A 78 -20.58 3.14 -11.27
N ARG A 79 -20.45 3.63 -10.03
CA ARG A 79 -21.58 4.06 -9.20
C ARG A 79 -21.90 5.55 -9.44
N PRO A 80 -23.17 5.98 -9.26
CA PRO A 80 -23.50 7.41 -9.26
C PRO A 80 -22.71 8.14 -8.17
N GLY A 81 -21.98 9.20 -8.56
CA GLY A 81 -21.10 9.94 -7.65
C GLY A 81 -19.85 9.15 -7.22
N GLY A 82 -19.42 8.17 -8.02
CA GLY A 82 -18.23 7.36 -7.77
C GLY A 82 -16.97 8.21 -7.56
N ILE A 83 -16.21 7.88 -6.51
CA ILE A 83 -14.94 8.51 -6.16
C ILE A 83 -13.85 7.43 -6.35
N PRO A 84 -12.69 7.76 -6.96
CA PRO A 84 -11.58 6.82 -7.05
C PRO A 84 -11.15 6.31 -5.67
N LEU A 85 -10.89 5.01 -5.56
CA LEU A 85 -10.44 4.41 -4.30
C LEU A 85 -8.99 4.76 -4.01
N LEU A 86 -8.69 4.93 -2.72
CA LEU A 86 -7.35 4.72 -2.19
C LEU A 86 -7.04 3.23 -2.19
N ILE A 87 -6.12 2.79 -3.05
CA ILE A 87 -5.60 1.43 -3.08
C ILE A 87 -4.24 1.46 -2.40
N SER A 88 -4.17 0.84 -1.22
CA SER A 88 -3.07 0.98 -0.27
C SER A 88 -2.27 -0.29 -0.08
N ILE A 89 -1.03 -0.16 0.39
CA ILE A 89 -0.15 -1.29 0.74
C ILE A 89 0.88 -0.84 1.79
N ASP A 90 1.44 -1.79 2.56
CA ASP A 90 2.63 -1.56 3.41
C ASP A 90 3.91 -1.98 2.68
N GLN A 91 4.40 -1.17 1.75
CA GLN A 91 5.64 -1.46 1.00
C GLN A 91 6.79 -0.58 1.54
N GLU A 92 7.24 -0.89 2.76
CA GLU A 92 8.32 -0.18 3.47
C GLU A 92 9.73 -0.58 2.99
N GLN A 93 9.84 -1.74 2.31
CA GLN A 93 11.10 -2.45 2.02
C GLN A 93 11.67 -3.17 3.26
N GLY A 94 12.78 -3.91 3.09
CA GLY A 94 13.35 -4.72 4.16
C GLY A 94 12.37 -5.75 4.72
N VAL A 95 12.16 -5.75 6.04
CA VAL A 95 11.34 -6.75 6.75
C VAL A 95 9.83 -6.57 6.57
N VAL A 96 9.37 -5.38 6.18
CA VAL A 96 7.96 -5.13 5.83
C VAL A 96 7.89 -4.87 4.33
N ASN A 97 7.67 -5.96 3.60
CA ASN A 97 7.59 -5.96 2.15
C ASN A 97 6.49 -6.94 1.74
N ARG A 98 5.44 -6.43 1.06
CA ARG A 98 4.29 -7.25 0.66
C ARG A 98 4.51 -7.90 -0.70
N LEU A 99 5.23 -7.23 -1.60
CA LEU A 99 5.43 -7.67 -2.97
C LEU A 99 6.55 -8.71 -3.11
N GLY A 100 7.57 -8.70 -2.23
CA GLY A 100 8.69 -9.62 -2.30
C GLY A 100 9.28 -9.69 -3.72
N ALA A 101 9.56 -10.88 -4.22
CA ALA A 101 10.14 -11.10 -5.55
C ALA A 101 9.30 -10.58 -6.74
N LEU A 102 8.08 -10.11 -6.52
CA LEU A 102 7.25 -9.48 -7.56
C LEU A 102 7.71 -8.04 -7.91
N ALA A 103 8.62 -7.46 -7.11
CA ALA A 103 9.08 -6.08 -7.24
C ALA A 103 10.57 -5.95 -6.86
N THR A 104 11.20 -4.85 -7.25
CA THR A 104 12.60 -4.58 -6.91
C THR A 104 12.78 -4.52 -5.39
N GLN A 105 13.76 -5.27 -4.88
CA GLN A 105 14.05 -5.34 -3.46
C GLN A 105 15.12 -4.32 -3.08
N PHE A 106 14.82 -3.50 -2.08
CA PHE A 106 15.77 -2.55 -1.49
C PHE A 106 16.06 -2.91 -0.03
N PRO A 107 17.21 -2.44 0.52
CA PRO A 107 17.42 -2.45 1.96
C PRO A 107 16.30 -1.72 2.70
N GLY A 108 15.98 -2.19 3.91
CA GLY A 108 15.03 -1.51 4.79
C GLY A 108 15.57 -0.20 5.36
N ALA A 109 14.77 0.47 6.18
CA ALA A 109 15.10 1.79 6.72
C ALA A 109 16.41 1.82 7.52
N MET A 110 16.66 0.87 8.43
CA MET A 110 17.90 0.91 9.25
C MET A 110 19.17 0.74 8.42
N PRO A 111 19.27 -0.20 7.46
CA PRO A 111 20.40 -0.23 6.51
C PRO A 111 20.57 1.06 5.71
N LEU A 112 19.47 1.67 5.22
CA LEU A 112 19.54 2.97 4.53
C LEU A 112 20.01 4.09 5.47
N GLY A 113 19.58 4.04 6.72
CA GLY A 113 20.03 4.92 7.80
C GLY A 113 21.52 4.81 8.08
N ALA A 114 22.03 3.58 8.19
CA ALA A 114 23.45 3.31 8.36
C ALA A 114 24.30 3.84 7.19
N GLY A 115 23.77 3.79 5.96
CA GLY A 115 24.41 4.41 4.79
C GLY A 115 24.29 5.94 4.77
N GLY A 116 23.23 6.50 5.34
CA GLY A 116 23.03 7.95 5.48
C GLY A 116 22.84 8.71 4.16
N SER A 117 22.72 8.04 3.02
CA SER A 117 22.57 8.69 1.72
C SER A 117 21.12 9.14 1.47
N PHE A 118 20.93 10.44 1.30
CA PHE A 118 19.62 10.99 0.90
C PHE A 118 19.25 10.52 -0.52
N GLY A 119 20.24 10.47 -1.41
CA GLY A 119 20.05 10.07 -2.81
C GLY A 119 19.61 8.62 -2.94
N ASP A 120 20.15 7.72 -2.13
CA ASP A 120 19.79 6.29 -2.17
C ASP A 120 18.39 6.08 -1.62
N ALA A 121 18.05 6.72 -0.50
CA ALA A 121 16.69 6.67 0.07
C ALA A 121 15.64 7.23 -0.91
N LEU A 122 15.95 8.35 -1.57
CA LEU A 122 15.12 8.94 -2.61
C LEU A 122 14.95 7.99 -3.81
N THR A 123 16.04 7.42 -4.30
CA THR A 123 16.02 6.54 -5.49
C THR A 123 15.26 5.25 -5.22
N ALA A 124 15.47 4.61 -4.07
CA ALA A 124 14.72 3.44 -3.65
C ALA A 124 13.21 3.71 -3.58
N ALA A 125 12.81 4.86 -3.02
CA ALA A 125 11.41 5.27 -2.96
C ALA A 125 10.81 5.61 -4.33
N ARG A 126 11.56 6.25 -5.23
CA ARG A 126 11.13 6.53 -6.61
C ARG A 126 10.83 5.26 -7.39
N ILE A 127 11.73 4.28 -7.31
CA ILE A 127 11.55 2.98 -7.99
C ILE A 127 10.35 2.26 -7.39
N THR A 128 10.29 2.17 -6.06
CA THR A 128 9.15 1.55 -5.35
C THR A 128 7.82 2.23 -5.71
N GLY A 129 7.75 3.56 -5.69
CA GLY A 129 6.55 4.33 -6.05
C GLY A 129 6.12 4.09 -7.50
N SER A 130 7.08 4.01 -8.43
CA SER A 130 6.82 3.72 -9.84
C SER A 130 6.26 2.30 -10.03
N GLU A 131 6.84 1.30 -9.36
CA GLU A 131 6.36 -0.09 -9.42
C GLU A 131 4.97 -0.23 -8.81
N LEU A 132 4.73 0.35 -7.62
CA LEU A 132 3.41 0.39 -7.00
C LEU A 132 2.37 1.00 -7.94
N ARG A 133 2.73 2.08 -8.63
CA ARG A 133 1.80 2.75 -9.53
C ARG A 133 1.49 1.93 -10.77
N ALA A 134 2.45 1.18 -11.29
CA ALA A 134 2.22 0.22 -12.36
C ALA A 134 1.25 -0.91 -11.96
N LEU A 135 1.20 -1.26 -10.67
CA LEU A 135 0.25 -2.21 -10.10
C LEU A 135 -1.13 -1.60 -9.78
N GLY A 136 -1.33 -0.31 -10.02
CA GLY A 136 -2.55 0.42 -9.69
C GLY A 136 -2.69 0.80 -8.21
N VAL A 137 -1.66 0.56 -7.39
CA VAL A 137 -1.60 1.00 -5.99
C VAL A 137 -1.30 2.49 -5.97
N ASN A 138 -2.09 3.25 -5.22
CA ASN A 138 -1.99 4.70 -5.19
C ASN A 138 -1.69 5.34 -3.84
N GLN A 139 -1.61 4.52 -2.79
CA GLN A 139 -1.17 4.91 -1.46
C GLN A 139 -0.19 3.86 -0.91
N ASN A 140 0.86 4.31 -0.24
CA ASN A 140 1.82 3.46 0.46
C ASN A 140 1.89 3.92 1.91
N TYR A 141 1.74 2.99 2.84
CA TYR A 141 1.92 3.21 4.28
C TYR A 141 3.41 3.18 4.64
N ALA A 142 4.15 4.08 4.00
CA ALA A 142 5.59 4.26 4.13
C ALA A 142 5.93 5.71 3.73
N PRO A 143 7.00 6.29 4.26
CA PRO A 143 8.02 5.67 5.12
C PRO A 143 7.65 5.59 6.59
N VAL A 144 8.32 4.71 7.34
CA VAL A 144 8.30 4.76 8.81
C VAL A 144 9.14 5.94 9.28
N ALA A 145 8.51 6.89 9.95
CA ALA A 145 9.15 8.09 10.50
C ALA A 145 9.56 7.94 11.98
N ASP A 146 9.31 6.78 12.59
CA ASP A 146 9.65 6.51 13.99
C ASP A 146 11.17 6.62 14.23
N VAL A 147 11.54 7.19 15.37
CA VAL A 147 12.95 7.27 15.83
C VAL A 147 13.18 6.17 16.86
N ASN A 148 13.99 5.16 16.51
CA ASN A 148 14.16 3.97 17.33
C ASN A 148 15.19 4.18 18.46
N VAL A 149 14.85 5.03 19.43
CA VAL A 149 15.69 5.33 20.62
C VAL A 149 15.73 4.20 21.65
N ASN A 150 14.76 3.28 21.62
CA ASN A 150 14.74 2.10 22.47
C ASN A 150 15.28 0.89 21.69
N PRO A 151 16.48 0.37 21.99
CA PRO A 151 17.03 -0.80 21.29
C PRO A 151 16.22 -2.08 21.51
N ALA A 152 15.40 -2.15 22.57
CA ALA A 152 14.52 -3.29 22.85
C ALA A 152 13.12 -3.17 22.21
N ASN A 153 12.87 -2.18 21.34
CA ASN A 153 11.58 -2.02 20.69
C ASN A 153 11.27 -3.21 19.76
N PRO A 154 10.22 -4.00 20.04
CA PRO A 154 9.94 -5.22 19.29
C PRO A 154 9.14 -4.97 18.00
N VAL A 155 8.64 -3.75 17.77
CA VAL A 155 7.73 -3.43 16.65
C VAL A 155 8.43 -2.61 15.56
N ILE A 156 9.25 -1.63 15.93
CA ILE A 156 9.94 -0.74 14.99
C ILE A 156 11.29 -1.31 14.62
N GLY A 157 12.26 -1.32 15.54
CA GLY A 157 13.59 -1.89 15.31
C GLY A 157 14.18 -1.43 13.98
N VAL A 158 14.46 -2.39 13.09
CA VAL A 158 15.06 -2.16 11.76
C VAL A 158 14.17 -1.41 10.76
N ARG A 159 12.89 -1.17 11.09
CA ARG A 159 11.95 -0.36 10.29
C ARG A 159 12.16 1.14 10.47
N SER A 160 12.91 1.57 11.49
CA SER A 160 13.35 2.95 11.63
C SER A 160 14.69 3.17 10.94
N PHE A 161 14.96 4.39 10.46
CA PHE A 161 16.28 4.79 9.99
C PHE A 161 17.35 4.84 11.10
N GLY A 162 16.95 4.87 12.37
CA GLY A 162 17.88 4.85 13.50
C GLY A 162 17.38 5.63 14.71
N ALA A 163 18.29 5.86 15.67
CA ALA A 163 17.99 6.58 16.91
C ALA A 163 18.21 8.10 16.83
N ASP A 164 18.83 8.61 15.75
CA ASP A 164 19.03 10.05 15.54
C ASP A 164 17.80 10.66 14.84
N PRO A 165 17.05 11.58 15.49
CA PRO A 165 15.89 12.22 14.89
C PRO A 165 16.24 13.07 13.65
N ALA A 166 17.43 13.66 13.56
CA ALA A 166 17.82 14.48 12.41
C ALA A 166 18.04 13.59 11.16
N LEU A 167 18.71 12.45 11.34
CA LEU A 167 18.85 11.44 10.30
C LEU A 167 17.49 10.88 9.87
N ALA A 168 16.65 10.49 10.83
CA ALA A 168 15.33 9.93 10.56
C ALA A 168 14.44 10.90 9.77
N ALA A 169 14.39 12.18 10.18
CA ALA A 169 13.64 13.21 9.47
C ALA A 169 14.15 13.42 8.04
N ARG A 170 15.47 13.48 7.85
CA ARG A 170 16.09 13.70 6.53
C ARG A 170 15.79 12.56 5.56
N LEU A 171 15.90 11.30 6.00
CA LEU A 171 15.66 10.14 5.13
C LEU A 171 14.17 9.85 4.93
N THR A 172 13.33 10.14 5.92
CA THR A 172 11.87 10.18 5.77
C THR A 172 11.46 11.16 4.68
N ALA A 173 11.99 12.38 4.71
CA ALA A 173 11.72 13.38 3.68
C ALA A 173 12.19 12.94 2.28
N ALA A 174 13.30 12.21 2.20
CA ALA A 174 13.78 11.62 0.94
C ALA A 174 12.77 10.61 0.38
N GLN A 175 12.31 9.68 1.22
CA GLN A 175 11.36 8.64 0.79
C GLN A 175 9.99 9.23 0.44
N VAL A 176 9.45 10.17 1.23
CA VAL A 176 8.19 10.86 0.90
C VAL A 176 8.27 11.52 -0.48
N ARG A 177 9.35 12.26 -0.75
CA ARG A 177 9.56 12.88 -2.07
C ARG A 177 9.63 11.83 -3.18
N GLY A 178 10.33 10.73 -2.95
CA GLY A 178 10.50 9.68 -3.96
C GLY A 178 9.19 8.96 -4.28
N TYR A 179 8.39 8.61 -3.27
CA TYR A 179 7.09 7.96 -3.49
C TYR A 179 6.10 8.87 -4.23
N GLN A 180 6.07 10.15 -3.86
CA GLN A 180 5.11 11.13 -4.41
C GLN A 180 5.53 11.69 -5.77
N GLU A 181 6.74 11.41 -6.24
CA GLU A 181 7.18 11.85 -7.55
C GLU A 181 6.35 11.18 -8.66
N PRO A 182 5.92 11.93 -9.68
CA PRO A 182 5.20 11.36 -10.81
C PRO A 182 5.98 10.22 -11.47
N ALA A 183 5.31 9.09 -11.69
CA ALA A 183 5.83 8.04 -12.54
C ALA A 183 5.79 8.50 -14.01
N PRO A 184 6.60 7.91 -14.91
CA PRO A 184 6.62 8.27 -16.33
C PRO A 184 5.25 8.25 -17.04
N HIS A 185 4.25 7.57 -16.45
CA HIS A 185 2.91 7.42 -17.00
C HIS A 185 1.78 7.83 -16.03
N GLY A 186 2.05 8.64 -14.99
CA GLY A 186 0.99 9.12 -14.09
C GLY A 186 1.44 9.81 -12.80
N ALA A 187 0.48 10.09 -11.93
CA ALA A 187 0.74 10.68 -10.60
C ALA A 187 1.53 9.72 -9.70
N GLY A 188 2.34 10.26 -8.78
CA GLY A 188 3.06 9.48 -7.77
C GLY A 188 2.15 8.87 -6.71
N VAL A 189 2.72 8.03 -5.85
CA VAL A 189 2.05 7.34 -4.74
C VAL A 189 1.97 8.23 -3.51
N ALA A 190 0.77 8.34 -2.93
CA ALA A 190 0.61 9.04 -1.66
C ALA A 190 1.37 8.27 -0.57
N ALA A 191 2.42 8.89 -0.04
CA ALA A 191 3.12 8.44 1.16
C ALA A 191 2.37 8.95 2.40
N THR A 192 1.97 8.03 3.27
CA THR A 192 1.17 8.33 4.47
C THR A 192 1.58 7.50 5.66
#